data_AF-A0A1F9LWM8-F1
#
_entry.id   AF-A0A1F9LWM8-F1
#
_cell.length_a   1.000
_cell.length_b   1.000
_cell.length_c   1.000
_cell.angle_alpha   90.00
_cell.angle_beta   90.00
_cell.angle_gamma   90.00
#
_symmetry.space_group_name_H-M   'P 1'
#
loop_
_entity.id
_entity.type
_entity.pdbx_description
1 polymer ?
#
loop_
_entity_poly.entity_id
_entity_poly.type
_entity_poly.pdbx_seq_one_letter_code
_entity_poly.pdbx_strand_id
1 'polypeptide(L)'
;MAKNIEVKGTNVRILTKEESDYISLTDIAHYKEPGRTDHVIQNWMRNRNTVEFLGIWEQLNNPNFKPLEFEGFRRKAGLNSFVLTPKQWTIETNATGIISKPGRYGGTYAHKDIAFEFASWISVEFKLYLIKEFQRLKDEEYKQLGWDIRRNLTKINYRIHTDAIKENLIPPELTTRQTNLIYASEADVLNMALFGMTAKEWRDSHPGEKGNIRDYANVSQLVCLSNLENLNALFIQEKTPQSERLRKLNQIAIQQMRLLTDDSRMMRLEARKK
;
A
#
# COMPACT_ATOMS: atom_id res chain seq x y z
N MET A 1 -11.40 5.15 5.21
CA MET A 1 -11.15 5.72 6.55
C MET A 1 -10.64 7.14 6.38
N ALA A 2 -11.05 8.09 7.22
CA ALA A 2 -10.51 9.45 7.17
C ALA A 2 -9.09 9.43 7.78
N LYS A 3 -8.11 9.90 7.02
CA LYS A 3 -6.72 10.05 7.43
C LYS A 3 -6.40 11.53 7.58
N ASN A 4 -5.28 11.84 8.19
CA ASN A 4 -4.83 13.21 8.32
C ASN A 4 -3.31 13.34 8.23
N ILE A 5 -2.87 14.48 7.73
CA ILE A 5 -1.46 14.86 7.67
C ILE A 5 -1.29 16.23 8.30
N GLU A 6 -0.16 16.46 8.96
CA GLU A 6 0.18 17.76 9.52
C GLU A 6 1.04 18.53 8.52
N VAL A 7 0.52 19.66 8.04
CA VAL A 7 1.16 20.49 7.01
C VAL A 7 1.37 21.88 7.58
N LYS A 8 2.63 22.23 7.88
CA LYS A 8 3.01 23.53 8.45
C LYS A 8 2.14 23.91 9.67
N GLY A 9 1.98 22.98 10.61
CA GLY A 9 1.16 23.16 11.82
C GLY A 9 -0.35 23.12 11.60
N THR A 10 -0.82 22.84 10.38
CA THR A 10 -2.24 22.67 10.06
C THR A 10 -2.58 21.20 9.84
N ASN A 11 -3.58 20.69 10.54
CA ASN A 11 -4.05 19.32 10.38
C ASN A 11 -4.99 19.24 9.16
N VAL A 12 -4.55 18.57 8.10
CA VAL A 12 -5.28 18.45 6.81
C VAL A 12 -5.83 17.05 6.66
N ARG A 13 -7.16 16.95 6.54
CA ARG A 13 -7.86 15.67 6.37
C ARG A 13 -7.75 15.14 4.93
N ILE A 14 -7.64 13.83 4.82
CA ILE A 14 -7.62 13.05 3.59
C ILE A 14 -8.73 12.00 3.65
N LEU A 15 -9.51 11.93 2.58
CA LEU A 15 -10.55 10.95 2.35
C LEU A 15 -10.18 10.10 1.15
N THR A 16 -10.00 8.80 1.35
CA THR A 16 -9.85 7.86 0.23
C THR A 16 -11.23 7.34 -0.19
N LYS A 17 -11.59 7.49 -1.47
CA LYS A 17 -12.83 7.01 -2.09
C LYS A 17 -12.50 6.45 -3.48
N GLU A 18 -12.97 5.22 -3.78
CA GLU A 18 -12.84 4.60 -5.12
C GLU A 18 -11.40 4.71 -5.66
N GLU A 19 -10.43 4.30 -4.83
CA GLU A 19 -8.98 4.31 -5.15
C GLU A 19 -8.34 5.69 -5.33
N SER A 20 -9.10 6.78 -5.16
CA SER A 20 -8.60 8.15 -5.24
C SER A 20 -8.59 8.84 -3.88
N ASP A 21 -7.58 9.69 -3.67
CA ASP A 21 -7.48 10.51 -2.45
C ASP A 21 -8.04 11.91 -2.68
N TYR A 22 -8.88 12.33 -1.74
CA TYR A 22 -9.46 13.65 -1.67
C TYR A 22 -8.93 14.37 -0.44
N ILE A 23 -8.38 15.57 -0.64
CA ILE A 23 -7.79 16.39 0.42
C ILE A 23 -8.77 17.49 0.77
N SER A 24 -8.91 17.79 2.06
CA SER A 24 -9.82 18.83 2.57
C SER A 24 -9.35 20.23 2.14
N LEU A 25 -10.06 20.83 1.20
CA LEU A 25 -9.85 22.24 0.84
C LEU A 25 -10.21 23.15 2.01
N THR A 26 -11.18 22.77 2.83
CA THR A 26 -11.56 23.52 4.04
C THR A 26 -10.39 23.63 5.01
N ASP A 27 -9.63 22.56 5.22
CA ASP A 27 -8.49 22.58 6.14
C ASP A 27 -7.32 23.39 5.56
N ILE A 28 -7.08 23.28 4.25
CA ILE A 28 -6.08 24.11 3.55
C ILE A 28 -6.48 25.60 3.59
N ALA A 29 -7.76 25.91 3.41
CA ALA A 29 -8.28 27.27 3.49
C ALA A 29 -8.17 27.84 4.90
N HIS A 30 -8.30 26.99 5.93
CA HIS A 30 -8.17 27.38 7.33
C HIS A 30 -6.78 27.93 7.65
N TYR A 31 -5.73 27.37 7.03
CA TYR A 31 -4.37 27.91 7.12
C TYR A 31 -4.28 29.37 6.61
N LYS A 32 -5.06 29.72 5.58
CA LYS A 32 -5.03 31.07 4.98
C LYS A 32 -5.85 32.08 5.76
N GLU A 33 -7.10 31.75 6.06
CA GLU A 33 -8.03 32.65 6.77
C GLU A 33 -8.97 31.82 7.67
N PRO A 34 -8.60 31.63 8.96
CA PRO A 34 -9.43 30.94 9.92
C PRO A 34 -10.84 31.56 10.01
N GLY A 35 -11.88 30.73 10.00
CA GLY A 35 -13.27 31.17 10.14
C GLY A 35 -13.95 31.67 8.86
N ARG A 36 -13.25 31.76 7.72
CA ARG A 36 -13.83 32.14 6.42
C ARG A 36 -13.44 31.20 5.26
N THR A 37 -13.24 29.93 5.58
CA THR A 37 -12.77 28.90 4.64
C THR A 37 -13.64 28.81 3.38
N ASP A 38 -14.95 28.90 3.52
CA ASP A 38 -15.89 28.79 2.39
C ASP A 38 -15.73 29.97 1.41
N HIS A 39 -15.48 31.16 1.93
CA HIS A 39 -15.23 32.37 1.12
C HIS A 39 -13.88 32.27 0.40
N VAL A 40 -12.84 31.72 1.05
CA VAL A 40 -11.53 31.47 0.43
C VAL A 40 -11.68 30.50 -0.76
N ILE A 41 -12.41 29.39 -0.58
CA ILE A 41 -12.66 28.41 -1.64
C ILE A 41 -13.48 29.03 -2.77
N GLN A 42 -14.54 29.80 -2.46
CA GLN A 42 -15.35 30.50 -3.44
C GLN A 42 -14.51 31.52 -4.26
N ASN A 43 -13.62 32.26 -3.61
CA ASN A 43 -12.72 33.19 -4.28
C ASN A 43 -11.70 32.51 -5.18
N TRP A 44 -11.28 31.29 -4.84
CA TRP A 44 -10.47 30.51 -5.75
C TRP A 44 -11.27 30.05 -6.97
N MET A 45 -12.47 29.51 -6.76
CA MET A 45 -13.32 28.96 -7.83
C MET A 45 -13.86 30.01 -8.81
N ARG A 46 -13.90 31.29 -8.45
CA ARG A 46 -14.31 32.36 -9.38
C ARG A 46 -13.26 32.67 -10.46
N ASN A 47 -12.00 32.27 -10.23
CA ASN A 47 -10.89 32.60 -11.13
C ASN A 47 -11.01 31.83 -12.45
N ARG A 48 -10.81 32.52 -13.57
CA ARG A 48 -10.92 31.93 -14.91
C ARG A 48 -10.01 30.71 -15.10
N ASN A 49 -8.75 30.82 -14.68
CA ASN A 49 -7.79 29.71 -14.77
C ASN A 49 -8.21 28.52 -13.90
N THR A 50 -8.79 28.76 -12.73
CA THR A 50 -9.30 27.71 -11.85
C THR A 50 -10.49 26.99 -12.50
N VAL A 51 -11.47 27.72 -13.04
CA VAL A 51 -12.62 27.11 -13.72
C VAL A 51 -12.18 26.29 -14.92
N GLU A 52 -11.22 26.80 -15.70
CA GLU A 52 -10.65 26.08 -16.84
C GLU A 52 -9.91 24.81 -16.41
N PHE A 53 -9.04 24.90 -15.40
CA PHE A 53 -8.34 23.75 -14.84
C PHE A 53 -9.31 22.68 -14.33
N LEU A 54 -10.31 23.07 -13.54
CA LEU A 54 -11.32 22.14 -13.02
C LEU A 54 -12.09 21.47 -14.16
N GLY A 55 -12.53 22.23 -15.16
CA GLY A 55 -13.26 21.67 -16.31
C GLY A 55 -12.42 20.68 -17.13
N ILE A 56 -11.15 20.99 -17.38
CA ILE A 56 -10.24 20.08 -18.09
C ILE A 56 -9.99 18.83 -17.27
N TRP A 57 -9.74 18.96 -15.95
CA TRP A 57 -9.56 17.81 -15.08
C TRP A 57 -10.79 16.89 -15.11
N GLU A 58 -11.99 17.44 -15.05
CA GLU A 58 -13.23 16.65 -15.14
C GLU A 58 -13.41 15.99 -16.50
N GLN A 59 -13.13 16.69 -17.62
CA GLN A 59 -13.21 16.08 -18.95
C GLN A 59 -12.28 14.87 -19.12
N LEU A 60 -11.12 14.88 -18.45
CA LEU A 60 -10.15 13.80 -18.51
C LEU A 60 -10.51 12.62 -17.60
N ASN A 61 -11.17 12.87 -16.46
CA ASN A 61 -11.32 11.88 -15.38
C ASN A 61 -12.77 11.50 -15.06
N ASN A 62 -13.76 12.19 -15.61
CA ASN A 62 -15.18 12.01 -15.30
C ASN A 62 -16.02 11.83 -16.57
N PRO A 63 -16.33 10.57 -16.94
CA PRO A 63 -17.16 10.26 -18.11
C PRO A 63 -18.57 10.87 -18.07
N ASN A 64 -19.09 11.20 -16.88
CA ASN A 64 -20.42 11.74 -16.69
C ASN A 64 -20.44 13.28 -16.55
N PHE A 65 -19.31 13.94 -16.79
CA PHE A 65 -19.20 15.40 -16.75
C PHE A 65 -20.10 16.04 -17.82
N LYS A 66 -20.64 17.23 -17.55
CA LYS A 66 -21.50 17.98 -18.47
C LYS A 66 -20.74 19.17 -19.10
N PRO A 67 -20.19 19.03 -20.32
CA PRO A 67 -19.34 20.07 -20.92
C PRO A 67 -20.08 21.37 -21.24
N LEU A 68 -21.38 21.29 -21.55
CA LEU A 68 -22.20 22.47 -21.88
C LEU A 68 -22.39 23.38 -20.66
N GLU A 69 -22.67 22.81 -19.49
CA GLU A 69 -22.78 23.57 -18.24
C GLU A 69 -21.44 24.18 -17.83
N PHE A 70 -20.35 23.42 -18.02
CA PHE A 70 -18.99 23.92 -17.86
C PHE A 70 -18.71 25.12 -18.76
N GLU A 71 -19.05 25.07 -20.06
CA GLU A 71 -18.88 26.21 -20.95
C GLU A 71 -19.63 27.45 -20.44
N GLY A 72 -20.84 27.26 -19.91
CA GLY A 72 -21.62 28.32 -19.27
C GLY A 72 -20.87 29.01 -18.13
N PHE A 73 -20.25 28.23 -17.24
CA PHE A 73 -19.41 28.78 -16.16
C PHE A 73 -18.13 29.42 -16.70
N ARG A 74 -17.43 28.77 -17.63
CA ARG A 74 -16.17 29.25 -18.22
C ARG A 74 -16.34 30.61 -18.91
N ARG A 75 -17.47 30.85 -19.58
CA ARG A 75 -17.76 32.15 -20.24
C ARG A 75 -18.00 33.29 -19.24
N LYS A 76 -18.54 32.97 -18.06
CA LYS A 76 -18.82 33.96 -16.99
C LYS A 76 -17.63 34.18 -16.06
N ALA A 77 -16.69 33.22 -16.00
CA ALA A 77 -15.55 33.27 -15.11
C ALA A 77 -14.66 34.51 -15.34
N GLY A 78 -14.27 35.16 -14.25
CA GLY A 78 -13.50 36.40 -14.26
C GLY A 78 -14.32 37.69 -14.27
N LEU A 79 -15.65 37.64 -14.44
CA LEU A 79 -16.51 38.80 -14.19
C LEU A 79 -16.58 39.10 -12.69
N ASN A 80 -16.60 40.38 -12.30
CA ASN A 80 -16.71 40.77 -10.88
C ASN A 80 -18.00 40.27 -10.21
N SER A 81 -19.07 40.11 -10.99
CA SER A 81 -20.36 39.58 -10.53
C SER A 81 -20.40 38.05 -10.49
N PHE A 82 -19.36 37.36 -10.97
CA PHE A 82 -19.35 35.91 -11.05
C PHE A 82 -19.06 35.29 -9.68
N VAL A 83 -19.98 34.42 -9.26
CA VAL A 83 -19.87 33.65 -8.03
C VAL A 83 -20.08 32.17 -8.38
N LEU A 84 -19.18 31.32 -7.91
CA LEU A 84 -19.28 29.86 -8.08
C LEU A 84 -18.95 29.18 -6.76
N THR A 85 -19.88 28.37 -6.26
CA THR A 85 -19.63 27.54 -5.06
C THR A 85 -19.25 26.12 -5.45
N PRO A 86 -18.50 25.39 -4.60
CA PRO A 86 -18.25 23.97 -4.79
C PRO A 86 -19.51 23.16 -5.06
N LYS A 87 -20.57 23.42 -4.28
CA LYS A 87 -21.86 22.73 -4.40
C LYS A 87 -22.51 22.98 -5.76
N GLN A 88 -22.56 24.24 -6.20
CA GLN A 88 -23.11 24.60 -7.50
C GLN A 88 -22.31 23.96 -8.64
N TRP A 89 -20.98 24.02 -8.60
CA TRP A 89 -20.13 23.35 -9.59
C TRP A 89 -20.45 21.85 -9.70
N THR A 90 -20.50 21.14 -8.55
CA THR A 90 -20.78 19.69 -8.53
C THR A 90 -22.16 19.33 -9.06
N ILE A 91 -23.20 20.06 -8.68
CA ILE A 91 -24.58 19.76 -9.07
C ILE A 91 -24.81 20.04 -10.55
N GLU A 92 -24.39 21.21 -11.01
CA GLU A 92 -24.68 21.65 -12.38
C GLU A 92 -23.85 20.87 -13.40
N THR A 93 -22.56 20.64 -13.12
CA THR A 93 -21.66 19.98 -14.08
C THR A 93 -21.52 18.46 -13.89
N ASN A 94 -22.11 17.90 -12.84
CA ASN A 94 -21.89 16.52 -12.40
C ASN A 94 -20.41 16.21 -12.11
N ALA A 95 -19.66 17.22 -11.66
CA ALA A 95 -18.25 17.10 -11.31
C ALA A 95 -18.03 16.15 -10.12
N THR A 96 -17.00 15.32 -10.23
CA THR A 96 -16.62 14.33 -9.20
C THR A 96 -15.33 14.70 -8.47
N GLY A 97 -14.51 15.57 -9.06
CA GLY A 97 -13.24 16.02 -8.51
C GLY A 97 -13.36 16.90 -7.27
N ILE A 98 -14.54 17.45 -6.99
CA ILE A 98 -14.84 18.19 -5.75
C ILE A 98 -16.02 17.51 -5.05
N ILE A 99 -15.95 17.39 -3.73
CA ILE A 99 -16.98 16.79 -2.88
C ILE A 99 -17.29 17.76 -1.75
N SER A 100 -18.56 18.14 -1.60
CA SER A 100 -19.02 18.94 -0.45
C SER A 100 -19.87 18.08 0.48
N LYS A 101 -19.44 17.93 1.74
CA LYS A 101 -20.17 17.15 2.76
C LYS A 101 -20.66 18.06 3.89
N PRO A 102 -21.92 17.95 4.32
CA PRO A 102 -22.39 18.59 5.54
C PRO A 102 -21.96 17.81 6.80
N GLY A 103 -22.03 18.43 7.98
CA GLY A 103 -21.89 17.78 9.29
C GLY A 103 -20.53 17.94 9.97
N ARG A 104 -20.35 17.24 11.10
CA ARG A 104 -19.19 17.36 12.01
C ARG A 104 -17.82 17.06 11.38
N TYR A 105 -17.81 16.20 10.35
CA TYR A 105 -16.62 15.91 9.52
C TYR A 105 -16.79 16.41 8.08
N GLY A 106 -17.74 17.33 7.90
CA GLY A 106 -18.02 17.99 6.65
C GLY A 106 -16.91 18.95 6.21
N GLY A 107 -17.20 19.66 5.14
CA GLY A 107 -16.28 20.52 4.42
C GLY A 107 -16.24 20.19 2.94
N THR A 108 -15.43 20.95 2.22
CA THR A 108 -15.14 20.73 0.80
C THR A 108 -13.84 19.97 0.69
N TYR A 109 -13.89 18.83 0.01
CA TYR A 109 -12.74 18.02 -0.34
C TYR A 109 -12.57 18.07 -1.86
N ALA A 110 -11.34 17.94 -2.34
CA ALA A 110 -11.09 17.78 -3.75
C ALA A 110 -10.05 16.70 -4.02
N HIS A 111 -10.11 16.11 -5.20
CA HIS A 111 -9.10 15.17 -5.68
C HIS A 111 -7.69 15.76 -5.46
N LYS A 112 -6.71 14.91 -5.11
CA LYS A 112 -5.34 15.35 -4.76
C LYS A 112 -4.76 16.37 -5.74
N ASP A 113 -4.93 16.18 -7.06
CA ASP A 113 -4.41 17.11 -8.08
C ASP A 113 -5.05 18.50 -7.96
N ILE A 114 -6.38 18.52 -7.76
CA ILE A 114 -7.16 19.75 -7.59
C ILE A 114 -6.79 20.43 -6.26
N ALA A 115 -6.61 19.65 -5.20
CA ALA A 115 -6.19 20.18 -3.92
C ALA A 115 -4.76 20.73 -3.93
N PHE A 116 -3.84 20.10 -4.66
CA PHE A 116 -2.49 20.66 -4.88
C PHE A 116 -2.55 21.97 -5.66
N GLU A 117 -3.47 22.10 -6.61
CA GLU A 117 -3.65 23.36 -7.34
C GLU A 117 -4.26 24.45 -6.47
N PHE A 118 -5.23 24.11 -5.62
CA PHE A 118 -5.72 25.03 -4.60
C PHE A 118 -4.61 25.48 -3.64
N ALA A 119 -3.78 24.54 -3.19
CA ALA A 119 -2.63 24.86 -2.35
C ALA A 119 -1.63 25.79 -3.07
N SER A 120 -1.39 25.61 -4.38
CA SER A 120 -0.58 26.54 -5.20
C SER A 120 -1.10 27.97 -5.08
N TRP A 121 -2.42 28.14 -5.22
CA TRP A 121 -3.09 29.43 -5.19
C TRP A 121 -3.04 30.08 -3.79
N ILE A 122 -3.10 29.26 -2.73
CA ILE A 122 -3.01 29.73 -1.35
C ILE A 122 -1.60 30.20 -0.98
N SER A 123 -0.60 29.34 -1.22
CA SER A 123 0.81 29.59 -0.90
C SER A 123 1.71 28.51 -1.52
N VAL A 124 2.72 28.95 -2.28
CA VAL A 124 3.77 28.07 -2.83
C VAL A 124 4.46 27.27 -1.72
N GLU A 125 4.75 27.91 -0.59
CA GLU A 125 5.38 27.27 0.56
C GLU A 125 4.48 26.16 1.14
N PHE A 126 3.20 26.47 1.38
CA PHE A 126 2.25 25.49 1.91
C PHE A 126 2.09 24.30 0.97
N LYS A 127 2.04 24.53 -0.36
CA LYS A 127 2.01 23.48 -1.37
C LYS A 127 3.21 22.54 -1.26
N LEU A 128 4.43 23.06 -1.11
CA LEU A 128 5.63 22.22 -1.01
C LEU A 128 5.59 21.32 0.23
N TYR A 129 5.16 21.86 1.38
CA TYR A 129 4.94 21.04 2.58
C TYR A 129 3.84 20.00 2.36
N LEU A 130 2.71 20.39 1.74
CA LEU A 130 1.61 19.47 1.46
C LEU A 130 2.05 18.29 0.57
N ILE A 131 2.84 18.56 -0.48
CA ILE A 131 3.39 17.52 -1.35
C ILE A 131 4.28 16.57 -0.55
N LYS A 132 5.19 17.11 0.26
CA LYS A 132 6.12 16.31 1.04
C LYS A 132 5.41 15.41 2.05
N GLU A 133 4.45 15.94 2.78
CA GLU A 133 3.71 15.17 3.79
C GLU A 133 2.74 14.16 3.18
N PHE A 134 2.14 14.50 2.02
CA PHE A 134 1.34 13.55 1.27
C PHE A 134 2.19 12.40 0.71
N GLN A 135 3.38 12.68 0.17
CA GLN A 135 4.32 11.65 -0.28
C GLN A 135 4.76 10.75 0.87
N ARG A 136 5.10 11.33 2.03
CA ARG A 136 5.47 10.57 3.24
C ARG A 136 4.35 9.61 3.66
N LEU A 137 3.10 10.09 3.68
CA LEU A 137 1.95 9.23 3.96
C LEU A 137 1.84 8.07 2.97
N LYS A 138 2.03 8.33 1.67
CA LYS A 138 1.96 7.29 0.64
C LYS A 138 3.07 6.26 0.73
N ASP A 139 4.28 6.68 1.07
CA ASP A 139 5.40 5.77 1.31
C ASP A 139 5.15 4.88 2.53
N GLU A 140 4.56 5.43 3.60
CA GLU A 140 4.15 4.66 4.78
C GLU A 140 3.05 3.65 4.45
N GLU A 141 2.03 4.05 3.69
CA GLU A 141 0.97 3.16 3.20
C GLU A 141 1.52 2.02 2.34
N TYR A 142 2.44 2.32 1.42
CA TYR A 142 3.05 1.33 0.54
C TYR A 142 3.89 0.31 1.32
N LYS A 143 4.68 0.78 2.31
CA LYS A 143 5.44 -0.10 3.20
C LYS A 143 4.53 -1.02 4.00
N GLN A 144 3.45 -0.48 4.56
CA GLN A 144 2.49 -1.26 5.32
C GLN A 144 1.81 -2.31 4.44
N LEU A 145 1.39 -1.94 3.23
CA LEU A 145 0.81 -2.88 2.27
C LEU A 145 1.79 -4.01 1.92
N GLY A 146 3.06 -3.66 1.65
CA GLY A 146 4.10 -4.66 1.41
C GLY A 146 4.31 -5.60 2.61
N TRP A 147 4.26 -5.08 3.83
CA TRP A 147 4.36 -5.88 5.05
C TRP A 147 3.14 -6.80 5.25
N ASP A 148 1.92 -6.29 5.04
CA ASP A 148 0.68 -7.05 5.14
C ASP A 148 0.63 -8.17 4.10
N ILE A 149 1.03 -7.90 2.85
CA ILE A 149 1.14 -8.90 1.79
C ILE A 149 2.12 -10.00 2.20
N ARG A 150 3.33 -9.64 2.65
CA ARG A 150 4.33 -10.61 3.09
C ARG A 150 3.79 -11.49 4.21
N ARG A 151 3.19 -10.89 5.24
CA ARG A 151 2.62 -11.61 6.38
C ARG A 151 1.49 -12.56 5.97
N ASN A 152 0.60 -12.12 5.09
CA ASN A 152 -0.51 -12.93 4.60
C ASN A 152 -0.02 -14.10 3.74
N LEU A 153 0.96 -13.88 2.86
CA LEU A 153 1.59 -14.93 2.06
C LEU A 153 2.26 -15.99 2.96
N THR A 154 3.06 -15.58 3.94
CA THR A 154 3.68 -16.52 4.88
C THR A 154 2.64 -17.35 5.63
N LYS A 155 1.54 -16.73 6.08
CA LYS A 155 0.46 -17.44 6.78
C LYS A 155 -0.27 -18.45 5.89
N ILE A 156 -0.52 -18.09 4.62
CA ILE A 156 -1.15 -18.98 3.64
C ILE A 156 -0.23 -20.16 3.34
N ASN A 157 1.06 -19.89 3.07
CA ASN A 157 2.04 -20.93 2.74
C ASN A 157 2.24 -21.91 3.90
N TYR A 158 2.31 -21.41 5.14
CA TYR A 158 2.35 -22.27 6.33
C TYR A 158 1.15 -23.21 6.38
N ARG A 159 -0.07 -22.71 6.15
CA ARG A 159 -1.29 -23.53 6.16
C ARG A 159 -1.27 -24.59 5.06
N ILE A 160 -0.95 -24.20 3.83
CA ILE A 160 -0.85 -25.11 2.68
C ILE A 160 0.12 -26.26 2.99
N HIS A 161 1.28 -25.93 3.56
CA HIS A 161 2.28 -26.93 3.93
C HIS A 161 1.80 -27.83 5.06
N THR A 162 1.25 -27.27 6.15
CA THR A 162 0.77 -28.07 7.28
C THR A 162 -0.42 -28.96 6.94
N ASP A 163 -1.30 -28.50 6.04
CA ASP A 163 -2.46 -29.27 5.58
C ASP A 163 -1.99 -30.42 4.68
N ALA A 164 -1.03 -30.19 3.78
CA ALA A 164 -0.44 -31.26 3.00
C ALA A 164 0.20 -32.35 3.87
N ILE A 165 0.94 -31.98 4.92
CA ILE A 165 1.49 -32.95 5.90
C ILE A 165 0.35 -33.70 6.59
N LYS A 166 -0.67 -32.98 7.08
CA LYS A 166 -1.79 -33.56 7.82
C LYS A 166 -2.56 -34.59 6.99
N GLU A 167 -2.85 -34.26 5.74
CA GLU A 167 -3.69 -35.08 4.87
C GLU A 167 -2.95 -36.28 4.27
N ASN A 168 -1.64 -36.17 4.06
CA ASN A 168 -0.88 -37.17 3.30
C ASN A 168 0.15 -37.95 4.13
N LEU A 169 0.62 -37.40 5.25
CA LEU A 169 1.72 -37.98 6.03
C LEU A 169 1.33 -38.37 7.46
N ILE A 170 0.19 -37.93 7.98
CA ILE A 170 -0.25 -38.22 9.36
C ILE A 170 -1.37 -39.29 9.33
N PRO A 171 -1.09 -40.54 9.74
CA PRO A 171 -2.12 -41.54 9.99
C PRO A 171 -3.10 -41.11 11.09
N PRO A 172 -4.41 -41.47 10.97
CA PRO A 172 -5.45 -41.03 11.90
C PRO A 172 -5.28 -41.56 13.33
N GLU A 173 -4.57 -42.66 13.54
CA GLU A 173 -4.38 -43.29 14.85
C GLU A 173 -3.16 -42.76 15.63
N LEU A 174 -2.39 -41.81 15.09
CA LEU A 174 -1.20 -41.31 15.77
C LEU A 174 -1.51 -40.44 16.99
N THR A 175 -0.69 -40.59 18.03
CA THR A 175 -0.72 -39.70 19.20
C THR A 175 -0.19 -38.31 18.86
N THR A 176 -0.62 -37.29 19.60
CA THR A 176 -0.13 -35.91 19.43
C THR A 176 1.40 -35.81 19.45
N ARG A 177 2.08 -36.61 20.28
CA ARG A 177 3.54 -36.63 20.33
C ARG A 177 4.15 -37.15 19.03
N GLN A 178 3.60 -38.21 18.46
CA GLN A 178 4.06 -38.77 17.18
C GLN A 178 3.77 -37.81 16.02
N THR A 179 2.60 -37.18 16.02
CA THR A 179 2.24 -36.14 15.05
C THR A 179 3.21 -34.97 15.07
N ASN A 180 3.60 -34.49 16.26
CA ASN A 180 4.58 -33.41 16.40
C ASN A 180 5.97 -33.80 15.86
N LEU A 181 6.36 -35.08 15.96
CA LEU A 181 7.62 -35.56 15.37
C LEU A 181 7.61 -35.51 13.85
N ILE A 182 6.46 -35.81 13.22
CA ILE A 182 6.31 -35.72 11.77
C ILE A 182 6.41 -34.25 11.32
N TYR A 183 5.71 -33.34 11.99
CA TYR A 183 5.82 -31.90 11.70
C TYR A 183 7.24 -31.38 11.88
N ALA A 184 7.94 -31.78 12.95
CA ALA A 184 9.32 -31.38 13.19
C ALA A 184 10.26 -31.93 12.11
N SER A 185 10.10 -33.19 11.70
CA SER A 185 10.86 -33.82 10.62
C SER A 185 10.67 -33.09 9.29
N GLU A 186 9.43 -32.75 8.93
CA GLU A 186 9.12 -32.00 7.71
C GLU A 186 9.62 -30.56 7.75
N ALA A 187 9.63 -29.92 8.92
CA ALA A 187 10.27 -28.62 9.10
C ALA A 187 11.79 -28.70 8.93
N ASP A 188 12.42 -29.78 9.40
CA ASP A 188 13.85 -30.03 9.22
C ASP A 188 14.23 -30.33 7.78
N VAL A 189 13.36 -30.93 6.95
CA VAL A 189 13.60 -31.03 5.49
C VAL A 189 13.82 -29.65 4.88
N LEU A 190 13.00 -28.67 5.26
CA LEU A 190 13.12 -27.30 4.77
C LEU A 190 14.38 -26.61 5.32
N ASN A 191 14.69 -26.82 6.61
CA ASN A 191 15.88 -26.25 7.23
C ASN A 191 17.16 -26.84 6.60
N MET A 192 17.20 -28.14 6.37
CA MET A 192 18.30 -28.81 5.68
C MET A 192 18.44 -28.33 4.24
N ALA A 193 17.32 -28.14 3.52
CA ALA A 193 17.35 -27.67 2.14
C ALA A 193 17.96 -26.27 2.00
N LEU A 194 17.68 -25.36 2.94
CA LEU A 194 18.11 -23.96 2.85
C LEU A 194 19.38 -23.64 3.66
N PHE A 195 19.47 -24.12 4.89
CA PHE A 195 20.54 -23.80 5.84
C PHE A 195 21.57 -24.92 6.00
N GLY A 196 21.30 -26.12 5.48
CA GLY A 196 22.19 -27.26 5.59
C GLY A 196 22.29 -27.87 7.00
N MET A 197 21.37 -27.52 7.90
CA MET A 197 21.33 -28.04 9.27
C MET A 197 19.89 -28.15 9.78
N THR A 198 19.69 -29.06 10.72
CA THR A 198 18.43 -29.26 11.44
C THR A 198 18.24 -28.20 12.55
N ALA A 199 17.02 -28.05 13.03
CA ALA A 199 16.72 -27.16 14.15
C ALA A 199 17.44 -27.58 15.44
N LYS A 200 17.77 -28.86 15.59
CA LYS A 200 18.56 -29.36 16.73
C LYS A 200 20.02 -28.97 16.61
N GLU A 201 20.66 -29.26 15.47
CA GLU A 201 22.07 -28.91 15.22
C GLU A 201 22.31 -27.40 15.34
N TRP A 202 21.35 -26.59 14.90
CA TRP A 202 21.43 -25.13 15.09
C TRP A 202 21.39 -24.73 16.56
N ARG A 203 20.47 -25.29 17.36
CA ARG A 203 20.40 -25.03 18.81
C ARG A 203 21.67 -25.48 19.54
N ASP A 204 22.20 -26.64 19.19
CA ASP A 204 23.40 -27.20 19.79
C ASP A 204 24.64 -26.33 19.46
N SER A 205 24.67 -25.69 18.27
CA SER A 205 25.75 -24.77 17.86
C SER A 205 25.58 -23.32 18.34
N HIS A 206 24.39 -22.93 18.83
CA HIS A 206 24.08 -21.56 19.29
C HIS A 206 23.49 -21.55 20.72
N PRO A 207 24.22 -22.04 21.75
CA PRO A 207 23.69 -22.23 23.09
C PRO A 207 23.26 -20.95 23.84
N GLY A 208 23.69 -19.77 23.38
CA GLY A 208 23.33 -18.47 23.95
C GLY A 208 22.15 -17.76 23.25
N GLU A 209 21.74 -18.27 22.10
CA GLU A 209 20.70 -17.65 21.26
C GLU A 209 19.31 -18.17 21.63
N LYS A 210 18.30 -17.29 21.59
CA LYS A 210 16.91 -17.64 21.91
C LYS A 210 16.09 -17.72 20.63
N GLY A 211 15.35 -18.81 20.45
CA GLY A 211 14.42 -18.98 19.33
C GLY A 211 14.79 -20.15 18.42
N ASN A 212 14.48 -20.01 17.13
CA ASN A 212 14.68 -21.00 16.09
C ASN A 212 15.60 -20.42 14.98
N ILE A 213 16.30 -21.28 14.23
CA ILE A 213 17.14 -20.88 13.09
C ILE A 213 16.46 -19.88 12.13
N ARG A 214 15.14 -20.04 11.94
CA ARG A 214 14.34 -19.17 11.07
C ARG A 214 14.23 -17.72 11.58
N ASP A 215 14.34 -17.49 12.88
CA ASP A 215 14.29 -16.15 13.49
C ASP A 215 15.53 -15.31 13.15
N TYR A 216 16.62 -15.97 12.75
CA TYR A 216 17.90 -15.37 12.39
C TYR A 216 18.11 -15.32 10.87
N ALA A 217 17.11 -15.69 10.08
CA ALA A 217 17.18 -15.69 8.62
C ALA A 217 16.98 -14.27 8.06
N ASN A 218 17.72 -13.94 7.00
CA ASN A 218 17.53 -12.68 6.27
C ASN A 218 16.30 -12.72 5.35
N VAL A 219 15.92 -11.57 4.79
CA VAL A 219 14.72 -11.44 3.92
C VAL A 219 14.77 -12.42 2.73
N SER A 220 15.91 -12.56 2.07
CA SER A 220 16.06 -13.47 0.93
C SER A 220 15.87 -14.93 1.34
N GLN A 221 16.43 -15.33 2.49
CA GLN A 221 16.24 -16.67 3.05
C GLN A 221 14.78 -16.93 3.43
N LEU A 222 14.09 -15.97 4.05
CA LEU A 222 12.67 -16.09 4.39
C LEU A 222 11.77 -16.23 3.15
N VAL A 223 12.07 -15.47 2.08
CA VAL A 223 11.37 -15.60 0.79
C VAL A 223 11.60 -16.98 0.19
N CYS A 224 12.85 -17.43 0.15
CA CYS A 224 13.19 -18.76 -0.34
C CYS A 224 12.46 -19.85 0.46
N LEU A 225 12.50 -19.77 1.80
CA LEU A 225 11.85 -20.72 2.69
C LEU A 225 10.34 -20.80 2.45
N SER A 226 9.67 -19.66 2.30
CA SER A 226 8.23 -19.61 2.05
C SER A 226 7.86 -20.24 0.71
N ASN A 227 8.72 -20.13 -0.30
CA ASN A 227 8.53 -20.84 -1.56
C ASN A 227 8.80 -22.36 -1.42
N LEU A 228 9.84 -22.75 -0.67
CA LEU A 228 10.11 -24.16 -0.39
C LEU A 228 8.96 -24.84 0.37
N GLU A 229 8.27 -24.14 1.26
CA GLU A 229 7.06 -24.64 1.94
C GLU A 229 5.96 -25.03 0.93
N ASN A 230 5.68 -24.16 -0.04
CA ASN A 230 4.71 -24.44 -1.10
C ASN A 230 5.11 -25.60 -2.00
N LEU A 231 6.38 -25.63 -2.44
CA LEU A 231 6.88 -26.73 -3.27
C LEU A 231 6.89 -28.06 -2.53
N ASN A 232 7.24 -28.04 -1.24
CA ASN A 232 7.23 -29.24 -0.44
C ASN A 232 5.79 -29.77 -0.26
N ALA A 233 4.81 -28.87 -0.08
CA ALA A 233 3.40 -29.24 -0.03
C ALA A 233 2.95 -29.95 -1.32
N LEU A 234 3.32 -29.41 -2.48
CA LEU A 234 3.05 -30.04 -3.78
C LEU A 234 3.71 -31.42 -3.88
N PHE A 235 5.00 -31.54 -3.54
CA PHE A 235 5.69 -32.82 -3.61
C PHE A 235 5.13 -33.87 -2.64
N ILE A 236 4.59 -33.44 -1.49
CA ILE A 236 3.87 -34.31 -0.55
C ILE A 236 2.59 -34.86 -1.21
N GLN A 237 1.80 -34.00 -1.87
CA GLN A 237 0.60 -34.42 -2.60
C GLN A 237 0.93 -35.39 -3.74
N GLU A 238 2.05 -35.17 -4.42
CA GLU A 238 2.58 -36.07 -5.46
C GLU A 238 3.20 -37.36 -4.90
N LYS A 239 3.17 -37.57 -3.57
CA LYS A 239 3.73 -38.74 -2.87
C LYS A 239 5.23 -38.93 -3.14
N THR A 240 5.96 -37.85 -3.39
CA THR A 240 7.41 -37.89 -3.61
C THR A 240 8.12 -38.27 -2.30
N PRO A 241 9.04 -39.26 -2.30
CA PRO A 241 9.78 -39.65 -1.10
C PRO A 241 10.54 -38.47 -0.47
N GLN A 242 10.57 -38.41 0.86
CA GLN A 242 11.17 -37.29 1.61
C GLN A 242 12.63 -37.00 1.21
N SER A 243 13.44 -38.04 0.97
CA SER A 243 14.84 -37.91 0.55
C SER A 243 15.00 -37.33 -0.86
N GLU A 244 14.03 -37.55 -1.74
CA GLU A 244 13.99 -36.94 -3.07
C GLU A 244 13.50 -35.49 -2.98
N ARG A 245 12.49 -35.22 -2.14
CA ARG A 245 12.01 -33.85 -1.85
C ARG A 245 13.14 -32.97 -1.35
N LEU A 246 13.90 -33.42 -0.35
CA LEU A 246 15.05 -32.69 0.18
C LEU A 246 16.06 -32.30 -0.91
N ARG A 247 16.42 -33.25 -1.78
CA ARG A 247 17.37 -32.98 -2.89
C ARG A 247 16.83 -31.95 -3.88
N LYS A 248 15.58 -32.09 -4.31
CA LYS A 248 14.93 -31.12 -5.22
C LYS A 248 14.84 -29.74 -4.57
N LEU A 249 14.37 -29.67 -3.33
CA LEU A 249 14.23 -28.43 -2.58
C LEU A 249 15.57 -27.72 -2.38
N ASN A 250 16.65 -28.45 -2.06
CA ASN A 250 17.99 -27.88 -1.93
C ASN A 250 18.51 -27.30 -3.26
N GLN A 251 18.33 -28.02 -4.38
CA GLN A 251 18.72 -27.51 -5.70
C GLN A 251 18.00 -26.21 -6.04
N ILE A 252 16.69 -26.16 -5.78
CA ILE A 252 15.87 -24.96 -5.98
C ILE A 252 16.31 -23.84 -5.03
N ALA A 253 16.58 -24.14 -3.77
CA ALA A 253 17.05 -23.17 -2.79
C ALA A 253 18.36 -22.51 -3.23
N ILE A 254 19.33 -23.30 -3.71
CA ILE A 254 20.60 -22.78 -4.23
C ILE A 254 20.38 -21.84 -5.41
N GLN A 255 19.51 -22.22 -6.36
CA GLN A 255 19.19 -21.39 -7.52
C GLN A 255 18.52 -20.07 -7.10
N GLN A 256 17.53 -20.14 -6.21
CA GLN A 256 16.81 -18.96 -5.73
C GLN A 256 17.71 -18.03 -4.94
N MET A 257 18.54 -18.58 -4.04
CA MET A 257 19.45 -17.76 -3.24
C MET A 257 20.46 -17.05 -4.11
N ARG A 258 21.03 -17.71 -5.14
CA ARG A 258 21.90 -17.03 -6.13
C ARG A 258 21.21 -15.83 -6.76
N LEU A 259 19.99 -16.01 -7.28
CA LEU A 259 19.23 -14.91 -7.89
C LEU A 259 18.96 -13.78 -6.89
N LEU A 260 18.53 -14.11 -5.68
CA LEU A 260 18.18 -13.14 -4.63
C LEU A 260 19.39 -12.42 -4.03
N THR A 261 20.60 -12.98 -4.11
CA THR A 261 21.85 -12.34 -3.65
C THR A 261 22.59 -11.59 -4.77
N ASP A 262 22.48 -12.08 -6.00
CA ASP A 262 23.05 -11.42 -7.19
C ASP A 262 22.30 -10.14 -7.57
N ASP A 263 21.06 -9.98 -7.06
CA ASP A 263 20.23 -8.78 -7.25
C ASP A 263 20.69 -7.53 -6.48
N SER A 264 21.93 -7.54 -5.99
CA SER A 264 22.69 -6.31 -5.69
C SER A 264 22.89 -5.40 -6.94
N ARG A 265 22.42 -5.83 -8.12
CA ARG A 265 22.21 -4.97 -9.31
C ARG A 265 20.91 -4.17 -9.31
N MET A 266 19.82 -4.60 -8.67
CA MET A 266 18.58 -3.79 -8.61
C MET A 266 18.75 -2.53 -7.73
N MET A 267 19.53 -2.60 -6.65
CA MET A 267 19.90 -1.40 -5.86
C MET A 267 20.76 -0.40 -6.67
N ARG A 268 21.50 -0.85 -7.69
CA ARG A 268 22.30 0.04 -8.57
C ARG A 268 21.47 0.73 -9.65
N LEU A 269 20.30 0.20 -10.01
CA LEU A 269 19.38 0.85 -10.96
C LEU A 269 18.58 1.99 -10.32
N GLU A 270 18.31 1.91 -9.01
CA GLU A 270 17.75 3.05 -8.25
C GLU A 270 18.79 4.14 -7.99
N ALA A 271 20.05 3.77 -7.75
CA ALA A 271 21.13 4.75 -7.56
C ALA A 271 21.58 5.46 -8.85
N ARG A 272 21.35 4.88 -10.03
CA ARG A 272 21.67 5.48 -11.34
C ARG A 272 20.58 6.40 -11.92
N LYS A 273 19.47 6.60 -11.18
CA LYS A 273 18.42 7.58 -11.51
C LYS A 273 18.50 8.87 -10.68
N LYS A 274 19.57 9.07 -9.91
CA LYS A 274 19.97 10.39 -9.38
C LYS A 274 20.94 11.05 -10.33
#